data_AF-A0A1Z8NVF6-F1
#
_entry.id   AF-A0A1Z8NVF6-F1
#
_cell.length_a   1.000
_cell.length_b   1.000
_cell.length_c   1.000
_cell.angle_alpha   90.00
_cell.angle_beta   90.00
_cell.angle_gamma   90.00
#
_symmetry.space_group_name_H-M   'P 1'
#
loop_
_entity.id
_entity.type
_entity.pdbx_description
1 polymer ?
#
loop_
_entity_poly.entity_id
_entity_poly.type
_entity_poly.pdbx_seq_one_letter_code
_entity_poly.pdbx_strand_id
1 'polypeptide(L)' 'MNPIALSVLLACSNASAEETVRFLPDDAQVACRAILPACFKRQDWAALCLRNLDIRSGHTEACDQAIEAVDP' A
#
# COMPACT_ATOMS: atom_id res chain seq x y z
N MET A 1 3.16 4.60 45.40
CA MET A 1 3.72 4.96 44.08
C MET A 1 4.49 3.76 43.56
N ASN A 2 4.41 3.22 42.34
CA ASN A 2 3.57 3.37 41.14
C ASN A 2 3.98 2.12 40.27
N PRO A 3 3.08 1.29 39.72
CA PRO A 3 3.45 -0.01 39.14
C PRO A 3 3.47 0.06 37.61
N ILE A 4 4.63 0.02 36.95
CA ILE A 4 4.66 -0.13 35.48
C ILE A 4 5.89 -0.93 35.05
N ALA A 5 5.66 -2.15 34.59
CA ALA A 5 6.50 -2.80 33.60
C ALA A 5 5.62 -3.75 32.78
N LEU A 6 4.78 -3.15 31.92
CA LEU A 6 3.98 -3.89 30.94
C LEU A 6 4.87 -4.15 29.72
N SER A 7 5.47 -5.34 29.66
CA SER A 7 6.23 -5.77 28.49
C SER A 7 5.26 -6.21 27.39
N VAL A 8 4.99 -5.32 26.43
CA VAL A 8 4.28 -5.67 25.20
C VAL A 8 5.26 -6.43 24.30
N LEU A 9 5.05 -7.74 24.18
CA LEU A 9 5.74 -8.58 23.21
C LEU A 9 5.33 -8.13 21.80
N LEU A 10 6.27 -7.49 21.11
CA LEU A 10 6.15 -7.10 19.72
C LEU A 10 6.03 -8.37 18.87
N ALA A 11 4.84 -8.62 18.31
CA ALA A 11 4.62 -9.70 17.37
C ALA A 11 5.35 -9.38 16.06
N CYS A 12 6.46 -10.07 15.79
CA CYS A 12 7.12 -10.05 14.50
C CYS A 12 6.23 -10.80 13.50
N SER A 13 5.42 -10.07 12.73
CA SER A 13 4.65 -10.66 11.63
C SER A 13 5.60 -11.07 10.51
N ASN A 14 5.70 -12.38 10.26
CA ASN A 14 6.40 -12.97 9.12
C ASN A 14 5.95 -12.32 7.79
N ALA A 15 6.81 -11.49 7.20
CA ALA A 15 6.68 -10.98 5.83
C ALA A 15 7.17 -12.04 4.84
N SER A 16 6.42 -13.15 4.71
CA SER A 16 6.66 -14.17 3.68
C SER A 16 5.34 -14.85 3.33
N ALA A 17 4.38 -14.03 2.91
CA ALA A 17 3.33 -14.43 1.97
C ALA A 17 3.61 -13.59 0.72
N GLU A 18 3.48 -14.12 -0.49
CA GLU A 18 3.49 -13.33 -1.73
C GLU A 18 2.78 -12.01 -1.47
N GLU A 19 3.55 -10.91 -1.45
CA GLU A 19 3.11 -9.66 -0.84
C GLU A 19 2.14 -8.99 -1.79
N THR A 20 0.91 -9.50 -1.82
CA THR A 20 -0.18 -8.91 -2.60
C THR A 20 -0.22 -7.44 -2.25
N VAL A 21 0.01 -6.60 -3.27
CA VAL A 21 0.10 -5.17 -3.09
C VAL A 21 -1.22 -4.70 -2.51
N ARG A 22 -1.16 -4.14 -1.29
CA ARG A 22 -2.35 -3.63 -0.62
C ARG A 22 -2.59 -2.21 -1.08
N PHE A 23 -3.80 -1.99 -1.60
CA PHE A 23 -4.34 -0.66 -1.89
C PHE A 23 -5.34 -0.28 -0.80
N LEU A 24 -5.65 1.01 -0.73
CA LEU A 24 -6.81 1.46 0.04
C LEU A 24 -8.11 0.93 -0.58
N PRO A 25 -9.13 0.66 0.23
CA PRO A 25 -10.47 0.37 -0.30
C PRO A 25 -11.04 1.59 -1.02
N ASP A 26 -11.96 1.35 -1.96
CA ASP A 26 -12.45 2.39 -2.86
C ASP A 26 -13.24 3.50 -2.16
N ASP A 27 -13.77 3.24 -0.97
CA ASP A 27 -14.49 4.20 -0.12
C ASP A 27 -13.59 4.89 0.91
N ALA A 28 -12.29 4.56 0.95
CA ALA A 28 -11.36 5.18 1.89
C ALA A 28 -11.29 6.71 1.71
N GLN A 29 -11.31 7.42 2.83
CA GLN A 29 -10.86 8.81 2.87
C GLN A 29 -9.34 8.83 2.88
N VAL A 30 -8.75 9.46 1.86
CA VAL A 30 -7.29 9.48 1.69
C VAL A 30 -6.68 10.45 2.71
N ALA A 31 -6.05 9.89 3.75
CA ALA A 31 -5.31 10.65 4.77
C ALA A 31 -3.79 10.55 4.62
N CYS A 32 -3.29 9.57 3.87
CA CYS A 32 -1.86 9.35 3.69
C CYS A 32 -1.26 10.35 2.68
N ARG A 33 -0.07 10.88 2.98
CA ARG A 33 0.69 11.80 2.12
C ARG A 33 1.87 11.15 1.39
N ALA A 34 2.18 9.89 1.71
CA ALA A 34 3.27 9.18 1.06
C ALA A 34 2.83 8.69 -0.33
N ILE A 35 3.75 8.72 -1.30
CA ILE A 35 3.53 8.13 -2.63
C ILE A 35 3.90 6.65 -2.55
N LEU A 36 2.98 5.85 -2.00
CA LEU A 36 3.10 4.40 -1.87
C LEU A 36 1.77 3.74 -2.24
N PRO A 37 1.77 2.52 -2.82
CA PRO A 37 0.53 1.83 -3.21
C PRO A 37 -0.51 1.74 -2.09
N ALA A 38 -0.07 1.47 -0.85
CA ALA A 38 -0.93 1.36 0.34
C ALA A 38 -1.62 2.65 0.76
N CYS A 39 -1.27 3.78 0.15
CA CYS A 39 -1.82 5.10 0.42
C CYS A 39 -2.82 5.56 -0.64
N PHE A 40 -3.03 4.75 -1.69
CA PHE A 40 -3.90 5.10 -2.80
C PHE A 40 -4.97 4.03 -2.98
N LYS A 41 -6.13 4.46 -3.47
CA LYS A 41 -7.10 3.54 -4.06
C LYS A 41 -6.49 2.94 -5.31
N ARG A 42 -6.93 1.74 -5.67
CA ARG A 42 -6.36 1.02 -6.81
C ARG A 42 -6.48 1.83 -8.11
N GLN A 43 -7.64 2.42 -8.38
CA GLN A 43 -7.86 3.24 -9.58
C GLN A 43 -6.97 4.49 -9.60
N ASP A 44 -6.80 5.16 -8.46
CA ASP A 44 -5.97 6.36 -8.36
C ASP A 44 -4.49 6.01 -8.56
N TRP A 45 -4.04 4.86 -8.04
CA TRP A 45 -2.68 4.36 -8.26
C TRP A 45 -2.44 4.00 -9.73
N ALA A 46 -3.37 3.28 -10.36
CA ALA A 46 -3.29 2.95 -11.80
C ALA A 46 -3.16 4.23 -12.64
N ALA A 47 -4.00 5.23 -12.35
CA ALA A 47 -3.97 6.51 -13.04
C ALA A 47 -2.65 7.28 -12.81
N LEU A 48 -2.05 7.18 -11.62
CA LEU A 48 -0.74 7.76 -11.32
C LEU A 48 0.37 7.04 -12.11
N CYS A 49 0.36 5.71 -12.16
CA CYS A 49 1.33 4.90 -12.91
C CYS A 49 1.31 5.20 -14.41
N LEU A 50 0.13 5.44 -14.99
CA LEU A 50 -0.01 5.79 -16.41
C LEU A 50 0.53 7.19 -16.73
N ARG A 51 0.55 8.10 -15.75
CA ARG A 51 0.97 9.50 -15.94
C ARG A 51 2.41 9.78 -15.50
N ASN A 52 3.00 8.93 -14.66
CA ASN A 52 4.34 9.15 -14.10
C ASN A 52 5.23 7.91 -14.27
N LEU A 53 6.22 8.01 -15.17
CA LEU A 53 7.15 6.92 -15.51
C LEU A 53 8.12 6.57 -14.36
N ASP A 54 8.47 7.54 -13.51
CA ASP A 54 9.33 7.28 -12.34
C ASP A 54 8.59 6.42 -11.32
N ILE A 55 7.28 6.66 -11.13
CA ILE A 55 6.44 5.81 -10.28
C ILE A 55 6.28 4.41 -10.91
N ARG A 56 6.06 4.33 -12.23
CA ARG A 56 5.92 3.04 -12.92
C ARG A 56 7.19 2.19 -12.86
N SER A 57 8.36 2.81 -12.97
CA SER A 57 9.65 2.12 -12.85
C SER A 57 10.02 1.79 -11.40
N GLY A 58 9.65 2.65 -10.44
CA GLY A 58 9.90 2.42 -9.02
C GLY A 58 8.95 1.42 -8.35
N HIS A 59 7.77 1.19 -8.92
CA HIS A 59 6.72 0.34 -8.35
C HIS A 59 6.04 -0.53 -9.42
N THR A 60 6.83 -1.23 -10.23
CA THR A 60 6.33 -1.99 -11.40
C THR A 60 5.19 -2.95 -11.05
N GLU A 61 5.39 -3.84 -10.07
CA GLU A 61 4.39 -4.83 -9.68
C GLU A 61 3.06 -4.19 -9.23
N ALA A 62 3.14 -3.14 -8.41
CA ALA A 62 1.96 -2.42 -7.94
C ALA A 62 1.22 -1.71 -9.08
N CYS A 63 1.96 -1.19 -10.06
CA CYS A 63 1.37 -0.55 -11.23
C CYS A 63 0.68 -1.57 -12.14
N ASP A 64 1.30 -2.72 -12.39
CA ASP A 64 0.73 -3.77 -13.23
C ASP A 64 -0.56 -4.32 -12.61
N GLN A 65 -0.54 -4.68 -11.32
CA GLN A 65 -1.73 -5.14 -10.60
C GLN A 65 -2.86 -4.09 -10.57
N ALA A 66 -2.51 -2.80 -10.48
CA ALA A 66 -3.51 -1.73 -10.48
C ALA A 66 -4.12 -1.49 -11.88
N ILE A 67 -3.30 -1.55 -12.94
CA ILE A 67 -3.75 -1.33 -14.33
C ILE A 67 -4.60 -2.50 -14.82
N GLU A 68 -4.16 -3.74 -14.60
CA GLU A 68 -4.92 -4.95 -14.99
C GLU A 68 -6.30 -5.00 -14.34
N ALA A 69 -6.40 -4.56 -13.08
CA ALA A 69 -7.69 -4.53 -12.38
C ALA A 69 -8.65 -3.43 -12.88
N VAL A 70 -8.16 -2.44 -13.64
CA VAL A 70 -8.96 -1.33 -14.17
C VAL A 70 -9.39 -1.59 -15.62
N ASP A 71 -8.64 -2.42 -16.36
CA ASP A 71 -8.91 -2.82 -17.75
C ASP A 71 -8.97 -4.36 -17.87
N PRO A 72 -10.09 -4.99 -17.46
CA PRO A 72 -10.21 -6.45 -17.36
C PRO A 72 -10.31 -7.19 -18.70
#